data_AF-A0A2R3MY27-F1
#
_entry.id   AF-A0A2R3MY27-F1
#
_cell.length_a   1.000
_cell.length_b   1.000
_cell.length_c   1.000
_cell.angle_alpha   90.00
_cell.angle_beta   90.00
_cell.angle_gamma   90.00
#
_symmetry.space_group_name_H-M   'P 1'
#
loop_
_entity.id
_entity.type
_entity.pdbx_description
1 polymer ?
#
loop_
_entity_poly.entity_id
_entity_poly.type
_entity_poly.pdbx_seq_one_letter_code
_entity_poly.pdbx_strand_id
1 'polypeptide(L)'
;MKQTWKKVLGFRSGRPWKMLVASTWYILNLIILFFGLTTPTPIPASAYDQIIYRFSAVILVLWLLSPAFFLSDTTVRRYLPLFCKRRAGFTLLGMMIVFIFFTYLFASIENLHSVAYQNDFNSYIQAVYQNFIDAGSKSDYSFK
;
A
#
# COMPACT_ATOMS: atom_id res chain seq x y z
N MET A 1 31.05 14.66 3.18
CA MET A 1 29.67 14.62 2.62
C MET A 1 29.02 13.22 2.50
N LYS A 2 29.54 12.13 3.09
CA LYS A 2 28.99 10.76 2.90
C LYS A 2 27.91 10.31 3.92
N GLN A 3 27.63 11.08 4.97
CA GLN A 3 26.73 10.64 6.06
C GLN A 3 25.29 11.16 5.97
N THR A 4 25.00 12.15 5.12
CA THR A 4 23.66 12.76 5.00
C THR A 4 22.66 11.82 4.31
N TRP A 5 23.07 11.17 3.20
CA TRP A 5 22.21 10.23 2.46
C TRP A 5 21.73 9.03 3.28
N LYS A 6 22.58 8.52 4.19
CA LYS A 6 22.20 7.41 5.08
C LYS A 6 21.07 7.78 6.04
N LYS A 7 21.04 9.03 6.50
CA LYS A 7 19.97 9.55 7.37
C LYS A 7 18.70 9.87 6.60
N VAL A 8 18.82 10.40 5.37
CA VAL A 8 17.67 10.71 4.51
C VAL A 8 16.93 9.44 4.10
N LEU A 9 17.66 8.38 3.77
CA LEU A 9 17.08 7.07 3.40
C LEU A 9 16.77 6.18 4.61
N GLY A 10 16.98 6.67 5.85
CA GLY A 10 16.58 5.97 7.06
C GLY A 10 17.36 4.69 7.40
N PHE A 11 18.49 4.42 6.75
CA PHE A 11 19.23 3.17 6.94
C PHE A 11 19.75 3.02 8.38
N ARG A 12 19.13 2.09 9.14
CA ARG A 12 19.41 1.83 10.56
C ARG A 12 20.80 1.23 10.84
N SER A 13 21.45 0.62 9.85
CA SER A 13 22.81 0.12 9.99
C SER A 13 23.63 0.42 8.76
N GLY A 14 24.87 0.88 8.94
CA GLY A 14 25.81 1.06 7.83
C GLY A 14 26.28 -0.23 7.16
N ARG A 15 25.67 -1.38 7.45
CA ARG A 15 26.00 -2.68 6.84
C ARG A 15 25.38 -2.76 5.44
N PRO A 16 26.17 -3.13 4.40
CA PRO A 16 25.73 -3.06 3.01
C PRO A 16 24.52 -3.94 2.70
N TRP A 17 24.44 -5.16 3.26
CA TRP A 17 23.31 -6.07 3.05
C TRP A 17 21.96 -5.48 3.51
N LYS A 18 21.93 -4.84 4.68
CA LYS A 18 20.70 -4.21 5.21
C LYS A 18 20.30 -2.97 4.42
N MET A 19 21.27 -2.25 3.86
CA MET A 19 21.00 -1.15 2.94
C MET A 19 20.42 -1.66 1.61
N LEU A 20 20.96 -2.76 1.07
CA LEU A 20 20.47 -3.37 -0.16
C LEU A 20 19.00 -3.81 0.01
N VAL A 21 18.66 -4.54 1.08
CA VAL A 21 17.27 -4.97 1.33
C VAL A 21 16.31 -3.78 1.40
N ALA A 22 16.66 -2.72 2.12
CA ALA A 22 15.83 -1.53 2.21
C ALA A 22 15.74 -0.77 0.86
N SER A 23 16.83 -0.69 0.09
CA SER A 23 16.82 -0.13 -1.26
C SER A 23 15.92 -0.91 -2.20
N THR A 24 15.99 -2.24 -2.20
CA THR A 24 15.12 -3.10 -3.00
C THR A 24 13.65 -2.88 -2.62
N TRP A 25 13.35 -2.75 -1.33
CA TRP A 25 11.99 -2.43 -0.87
C TRP A 25 11.49 -1.09 -1.43
N TYR A 26 12.30 -0.03 -1.38
CA TYR A 26 11.93 1.27 -1.94
C TYR A 26 11.72 1.20 -3.46
N ILE A 27 12.59 0.50 -4.19
CA ILE A 27 12.47 0.31 -5.64
C ILE A 27 11.18 -0.45 -5.97
N LEU A 28 10.88 -1.53 -5.23
CA LEU A 28 9.64 -2.29 -5.43
C LEU A 28 8.41 -1.41 -5.24
N ASN A 29 8.39 -0.57 -4.21
CA ASN A 29 7.29 0.38 -3.98
C ASN A 29 7.17 1.43 -5.09
N LEU A 30 8.29 1.90 -5.67
CA LEU A 30 8.26 2.80 -6.82
C LEU A 30 7.71 2.11 -8.07
N ILE A 31 8.03 0.83 -8.28
CA ILE A 31 7.46 0.03 -9.37
C ILE A 31 5.95 -0.11 -9.18
N ILE A 32 5.51 -0.49 -7.96
CA ILE A 32 4.09 -0.60 -7.63
C ILE A 32 3.37 0.74 -7.85
N LEU A 33 3.98 1.86 -7.44
CA LEU A 33 3.43 3.19 -7.66
C LEU A 33 3.30 3.52 -9.14
N PHE A 34 4.34 3.23 -9.93
CA PHE A 34 4.31 3.46 -11.37
C PHE A 34 3.16 2.69 -12.03
N PHE A 35 3.00 1.41 -11.72
CA PHE A 35 1.87 0.63 -12.22
C PHE A 35 0.53 1.12 -11.69
N GLY A 36 0.42 1.47 -10.41
CA GLY A 36 -0.81 2.00 -9.82
C GLY A 36 -1.28 3.31 -10.45
N LEU A 37 -0.35 4.13 -10.97
CA LEU A 37 -0.67 5.40 -11.63
C LEU A 37 -0.93 5.28 -13.14
N THR A 38 -0.36 4.26 -13.79
CA THR A 38 -0.41 4.10 -15.25
C THR A 38 -1.40 3.04 -15.72
N THR A 39 -1.78 2.10 -14.87
CA THR A 39 -2.73 1.04 -15.23
C THR A 39 -4.12 1.65 -15.39
N PRO A 40 -4.84 1.37 -16.50
CA PRO A 40 -6.21 1.83 -16.67
C PRO A 40 -7.12 1.22 -15.60
N THR A 41 -8.20 1.92 -15.27
CA THR A 41 -9.23 1.39 -14.36
C THR A 41 -9.84 0.13 -14.96
N PRO A 42 -10.13 -0.90 -14.16
CA PRO A 42 -10.66 -2.17 -14.65
C PRO A 42 -12.07 -2.03 -15.26
N ILE A 43 -12.78 -0.97 -14.87
CA ILE A 43 -14.10 -0.61 -15.39
C ILE A 43 -14.07 0.78 -16.03
N PRO A 44 -14.98 1.07 -16.98
CA PRO A 44 -15.17 2.41 -17.50
C PRO A 44 -15.44 3.39 -16.35
N ALA A 45 -14.57 4.39 -16.21
CA ALA A 45 -14.60 5.33 -15.10
C ALA A 45 -14.61 6.77 -15.61
N SER A 46 -15.38 7.62 -14.94
CA SER A 46 -15.31 9.06 -15.20
C SER A 46 -13.92 9.61 -14.87
N ALA A 47 -13.54 10.77 -15.43
CA ALA A 47 -12.24 11.38 -15.12
C ALA A 47 -12.05 11.64 -13.61
N TYR A 48 -13.14 11.91 -12.88
CA TYR A 48 -13.15 12.08 -11.44
C TYR A 48 -12.81 10.77 -10.72
N ASP A 49 -13.49 9.68 -11.07
CA ASP A 49 -13.26 8.37 -10.47
C ASP A 49 -11.85 7.85 -10.79
N GLN A 50 -11.32 8.11 -11.98
CA GLN A 50 -9.93 7.75 -12.32
C GLN A 50 -8.90 8.47 -11.43
N ILE A 51 -9.16 9.72 -11.05
CA ILE A 51 -8.28 10.46 -10.14
C ILE A 51 -8.35 9.85 -8.74
N ILE A 52 -9.53 9.53 -8.24
CA ILE A 52 -9.71 8.88 -6.93
C ILE A 52 -8.97 7.54 -6.91
N TYR A 53 -9.13 6.72 -7.94
CA TYR A 53 -8.43 5.43 -8.06
C TYR A 53 -6.90 5.58 -7.98
N ARG A 54 -6.35 6.61 -8.62
CA ARG A 54 -4.90 6.92 -8.53
C ARG A 54 -4.49 7.39 -7.14
N PHE A 55 -5.33 8.18 -6.46
CA PHE A 55 -5.08 8.56 -5.06
C PHE A 55 -5.08 7.35 -4.12
N SER A 56 -6.02 6.43 -4.32
CA SER A 56 -6.08 5.16 -3.58
C SER A 56 -4.81 4.33 -3.79
N ALA A 57 -4.29 4.24 -5.02
CA ALA A 57 -3.02 3.59 -5.31
C ALA A 57 -1.84 4.25 -4.56
N VAL A 58 -1.79 5.59 -4.52
CA VAL A 58 -0.78 6.33 -3.75
C VAL A 58 -0.87 6.00 -2.25
N ILE A 59 -2.09 5.97 -1.70
CA ILE A 59 -2.32 5.62 -0.28
C ILE A 59 -1.81 4.22 0.02
N LEU A 60 -2.10 3.23 -0.83
CA LEU A 60 -1.63 1.86 -0.66
C LEU A 60 -0.10 1.77 -0.67
N VAL A 61 0.56 2.51 -1.57
CA VAL A 61 2.03 2.58 -1.59
C VAL A 61 2.58 3.26 -0.34
N LEU A 62 1.96 4.36 0.12
CA LEU A 62 2.35 5.02 1.36
C LEU A 62 2.18 4.11 2.57
N TRP A 63 1.12 3.30 2.58
CA TRP A 63 0.87 2.29 3.59
C TRP A 63 1.95 1.20 3.59
N LEU A 64 2.32 0.70 2.41
CA LEU A 64 3.38 -0.30 2.22
C LEU A 64 4.79 0.25 2.57
N LEU A 65 5.02 1.54 2.34
CA LEU A 65 6.22 2.26 2.75
C LEU A 65 6.25 2.57 4.25
N SER A 66 5.09 2.59 4.92
CA SER A 66 4.98 3.00 6.32
C SER A 66 5.89 2.22 7.27
N PRO A 67 6.00 0.86 7.23
CA PRO A 67 6.87 0.13 8.13
C PRO A 67 8.34 0.47 7.87
N ALA A 68 8.72 0.60 6.59
CA ALA A 68 10.07 1.00 6.22
C ALA A 68 10.39 2.42 6.72
N PHE A 69 9.44 3.35 6.71
CA PHE A 69 9.67 4.72 7.16
C PHE A 69 9.73 4.87 8.70
N PHE A 70 8.80 4.22 9.42
CA PHE A 70 8.68 4.31 10.88
C PHE A 70 9.67 3.41 11.63
N LEU A 71 10.07 2.26 11.07
CA LEU A 71 11.07 1.37 11.68
C LEU A 71 12.52 1.79 11.36
N SER A 72 12.71 2.59 10.32
CA SER A 72 13.99 3.19 9.95
C SER A 72 14.43 4.31 10.91
N ASP A 73 15.70 4.69 10.82
CA ASP A 73 16.28 5.81 11.58
C ASP A 73 16.10 7.14 10.85
N THR A 74 14.85 7.48 10.55
CA THR A 74 14.47 8.76 9.94
C THR A 74 14.38 9.86 11.00
N THR A 75 14.65 11.12 10.63
CA THR A 75 14.54 12.26 11.54
C THR A 75 13.11 12.44 12.06
N VAL A 76 12.11 12.11 11.23
CA VAL A 76 10.67 12.19 11.57
C VAL A 76 10.31 11.28 12.74
N ARG A 77 10.95 10.12 12.87
CA ARG A 77 10.75 9.19 14.00
C ARG A 77 11.02 9.83 15.38
N ARG A 78 11.91 10.82 15.45
CA ARG A 78 12.25 11.51 16.71
C ARG A 78 11.15 12.43 17.21
N TYR A 79 10.29 12.92 16.31
CA TYR A 79 9.16 13.79 16.64
C TYR A 79 7.89 13.02 16.99
N LEU A 80 7.82 11.73 16.65
CA LEU A 80 6.66 10.90 16.95
C LEU A 80 6.77 10.30 18.38
N PRO A 81 5.88 10.67 19.32
CA PRO A 81 6.02 10.33 20.73
C PRO A 81 6.03 8.81 20.99
N LEU A 82 5.32 8.03 20.16
CA LEU A 82 5.28 6.56 20.25
C LEU A 82 6.55 5.90 19.70
N PHE A 83 7.16 6.45 18.66
CA PHE A 83 8.32 5.83 17.99
C PHE A 83 9.67 6.30 18.52
N CYS A 84 9.71 7.41 19.27
CA CYS A 84 10.91 8.00 19.84
C CYS A 84 11.55 7.12 20.94
N LYS A 85 10.73 6.46 21.78
CA LYS A 85 11.22 5.68 22.93
C LYS A 85 11.94 4.38 22.58
N ARG A 86 11.95 3.96 21.30
CA ARG A 86 12.58 2.72 20.77
C ARG A 86 12.26 1.41 21.52
N ARG A 87 11.26 1.42 22.40
CA ARG A 87 10.73 0.25 23.08
C ARG A 87 9.82 -0.52 22.13
N ALA A 88 9.94 -1.85 22.13
CA ALA A 88 9.20 -2.71 21.21
C ALA A 88 7.67 -2.52 21.32
N GLY A 89 7.12 -2.48 22.55
CA GLY A 89 5.68 -2.30 22.76
C GLY A 89 5.13 -0.96 22.23
N PHE A 90 5.85 0.15 22.45
CA PHE A 90 5.44 1.46 21.92
C PHE A 90 5.55 1.54 20.40
N THR A 91 6.55 0.87 19.82
CA THR A 91 6.71 0.78 18.37
C THR A 91 5.58 -0.05 17.74
N LEU A 92 5.19 -1.17 18.38
CA LEU A 92 4.08 -2.00 17.94
C LEU A 92 2.75 -1.22 17.98
N LEU A 93 2.46 -0.55 19.10
CA LEU A 93 1.27 0.30 19.22
C LEU A 93 1.25 1.42 18.16
N GLY A 94 2.38 2.08 17.93
CA GLY A 94 2.50 3.07 16.86
C GLY A 94 2.20 2.48 15.48
N MET A 95 2.73 1.29 15.18
CA MET A 95 2.46 0.61 13.91
C MET A 95 0.99 0.20 13.77
N MET A 96 0.33 -0.24 14.84
CA MET A 96 -1.11 -0.54 14.82
C MET A 96 -1.93 0.70 14.50
N ILE A 97 -1.60 1.85 15.09
CA ILE A 97 -2.29 3.13 14.81
C ILE A 97 -2.09 3.53 13.35
N VAL A 98 -0.85 3.45 12.85
CA VAL A 98 -0.55 3.74 11.44
C VAL A 98 -1.34 2.81 10.52
N PHE A 99 -1.40 1.53 10.85
CA PHE A 99 -2.16 0.54 10.09
C PHE A 99 -3.65 0.91 10.02
N ILE A 100 -4.27 1.14 11.17
CA ILE A 100 -5.67 1.56 11.28
C ILE A 100 -5.90 2.85 10.49
N PHE A 101 -5.03 3.85 10.66
CA PHE A 101 -5.13 5.14 9.96
C PHE A 101 -5.15 4.97 8.44
N PHE A 102 -4.22 4.20 7.87
CA PHE A 102 -4.18 3.97 6.42
C PHE A 102 -5.38 3.15 5.92
N THR A 103 -5.85 2.15 6.67
CA THR A 103 -7.06 1.41 6.32
C THR A 103 -8.28 2.32 6.25
N TYR A 104 -8.47 3.18 7.26
CA TYR A 104 -9.58 4.13 7.29
C TYR A 104 -9.43 5.22 6.22
N LEU A 105 -8.21 5.71 5.99
CA LEU A 105 -7.94 6.70 4.95
C LEU A 105 -8.26 6.14 3.56
N PHE A 106 -7.81 4.91 3.28
CA PHE A 106 -8.12 4.21 2.04
C PHE A 106 -9.63 4.03 1.86
N ALA A 107 -10.32 3.49 2.87
CA ALA A 107 -11.78 3.33 2.81
C ALA A 107 -12.51 4.68 2.64
N SER A 108 -12.03 5.75 3.27
CA SER A 108 -12.61 7.08 3.12
C SER A 108 -12.47 7.63 1.70
N ILE A 109 -11.32 7.42 1.06
CA ILE A 109 -11.09 7.85 -0.33
C ILE A 109 -11.93 7.03 -1.30
N GLU A 110 -12.02 5.71 -1.12
CA GLU A 110 -12.85 4.84 -1.96
C GLU A 110 -14.35 5.22 -1.88
N ASN A 111 -14.82 5.68 -0.71
CA ASN A 111 -16.19 6.16 -0.56
C ASN A 111 -16.48 7.48 -1.30
N LEU A 112 -15.46 8.21 -1.76
CA LEU A 112 -15.65 9.42 -2.57
C LEU A 112 -15.95 9.11 -4.03
N HIS A 113 -15.80 7.85 -4.47
CA HIS A 113 -16.21 7.45 -5.80
C HIS A 113 -17.69 7.73 -6.06
N SER A 114 -18.03 7.96 -7.32
CA SER A 114 -19.42 8.12 -7.71
C SER A 114 -20.22 6.85 -7.43
N VAL A 115 -21.50 7.00 -7.08
CA VAL A 115 -22.40 5.86 -6.82
C VAL A 115 -22.51 4.95 -8.05
N ALA A 116 -22.50 5.53 -9.25
CA ALA A 116 -22.48 4.78 -10.50
C ALA A 116 -21.24 3.89 -10.59
N TYR A 117 -20.05 4.44 -10.37
CA TYR A 117 -18.81 3.67 -10.37
C TYR A 117 -18.82 2.56 -9.32
N GLN A 118 -19.31 2.84 -8.11
CA GLN A 118 -19.39 1.83 -7.04
C GLN A 118 -20.30 0.65 -7.43
N ASN A 119 -21.45 0.92 -8.05
CA ASN A 119 -22.38 -0.12 -8.51
C ASN A 119 -21.77 -0.96 -9.63
N ASP A 120 -21.14 -0.32 -10.61
CA ASP A 120 -20.48 -0.99 -11.72
C ASP A 120 -19.31 -1.85 -11.23
N PHE A 121 -18.53 -1.33 -10.28
CA PHE A 121 -17.41 -2.05 -9.67
C PHE A 121 -17.89 -3.26 -8.87
N ASN A 122 -18.94 -3.10 -8.05
CA ASN A 122 -19.52 -4.21 -7.29
C ASN A 122 -20.04 -5.32 -8.22
N SER A 123 -20.68 -4.94 -9.33
CA SER A 123 -21.17 -5.89 -10.34
C SER A 123 -20.01 -6.61 -11.02
N TYR A 124 -18.94 -5.88 -11.37
CA TYR A 124 -17.72 -6.46 -11.93
C TYR A 124 -17.08 -7.48 -10.98
N ILE A 125 -16.92 -7.14 -9.70
CA ILE A 125 -16.33 -8.05 -8.69
C ILE A 125 -17.19 -9.30 -8.50
N GLN A 126 -18.52 -9.15 -8.46
CA GLN A 126 -19.43 -10.30 -8.37
C GLN A 126 -19.30 -11.22 -9.60
N ALA A 127 -19.25 -10.65 -10.81
CA ALA A 127 -19.09 -11.43 -12.03
C ALA A 127 -17.75 -12.18 -12.06
N VAL A 128 -16.66 -11.52 -11.66
CA VAL A 128 -15.34 -12.15 -11.55
C VAL A 128 -15.38 -13.30 -10.54
N TYR A 129 -15.96 -13.10 -9.37
CA TYR A 129 -16.07 -14.12 -8.33
C TYR A 129 -16.89 -15.34 -8.80
N GLN A 130 -18.03 -15.12 -9.47
CA GLN A 130 -18.83 -16.22 -10.02
C GLN A 130 -18.07 -16.99 -11.10
N ASN A 131 -17.36 -16.30 -12.00
CA ASN A 131 -16.52 -16.96 -13.00
C ASN A 131 -15.43 -17.85 -12.38
N PHE A 132 -14.85 -17.42 -11.26
CA PHE A 132 -13.88 -18.23 -10.51
C PHE A 132 -14.52 -19.50 -9.93
N ILE A 133 -15.72 -19.40 -9.34
CA ILE A 133 -16.46 -20.56 -8.82
C ILE A 133 -16.81 -21.52 -9.95
N ASP A 134 -17.31 -21.01 -11.08
CA ASP A 134 -17.72 -21.82 -12.23
C ASP A 134 -16.53 -22.52 -12.90
N ALA A 135 -15.37 -21.89 -12.94
CA ALA A 135 -14.14 -22.52 -13.43
C ALA A 135 -13.70 -23.67 -12.52
N GLY A 136 -13.77 -23.48 -11.20
CA GLY A 136 -13.46 -24.53 -10.21
C GLY A 136 -14.45 -25.69 -10.24
N SER A 137 -15.74 -25.40 -10.41
CA SER A 137 -16.77 -26.45 -10.49
C SER A 137 -16.64 -27.28 -11.76
N LYS A 138 -16.32 -26.66 -12.91
CA LYS A 138 -16.11 -27.38 -14.19
C LYS A 138 -14.88 -28.29 -14.17
N SER A 139 -13.81 -27.96 -13.44
CA SER A 139 -12.64 -28.86 -13.32
C SER A 139 -12.95 -30.16 -12.58
N ASP A 140 -13.91 -30.16 -11.64
CA ASP A 140 -14.29 -31.35 -10.87
C ASP A 140 -15.13 -32.35 -11.68
N TYR A 141 -15.83 -31.90 -12.73
CA TYR A 141 -16.61 -32.77 -13.63
C TYR A 141 -15.81 -33.33 -14.81
N SER A 142 -14.58 -32.86 -15.05
CA SER A 142 -13.77 -33.29 -16.19
C SER A 142 -12.84 -34.49 -15.90
N PHE A 143 -12.83 -34.98 -14.66
CA PHE A 143 -11.99 -36.11 -14.19
C PHE A 143 -12.81 -37.38 -13.84
N LYS A 144 -14.07 -37.47 -14.28
CA LYS A 144 -14.90 -38.68 -14.14
C LYS A 144 -15.18 -39.34 -15.48
#